data_AF-A0A0M3J847-F1
#
_entry.id   AF-A0A0M3J847-F1
#
_cell.length_a   1.000
_cell.length_b   1.000
_cell.length_c   1.000
_cell.angle_alpha   90.00
_cell.angle_beta   90.00
_cell.angle_gamma   90.00
#
_symmetry.space_group_name_H-M   'P 1'
#
loop_
_entity.id
_entity.type
_entity.pdbx_description
1 polymer ?
#
loop_
_entity_poly.entity_id
_entity_poly.type
_entity_poly.pdbx_seq_one_letter_code
_entity_poly.pdbx_strand_id
1 'polypeptide(L)'
;MIAILEPVLLLLVLSTPSCLVLCDCFDVLTGRRYPEKSVWVRSEFFNVTCENGRMKVLNCISDFGTRIPLQTDSFWENSIEYSCIDDESGERGLDGNEASGEEPTSEGCSGDRTEFFANHFVISCITKE
;
A
#
# COMPACT_ATOMS: atom_id res chain seq x y z
N MET A 1 9.89 -23.13 -56.94
CA MET A 1 9.10 -22.11 -56.22
C MET A 1 9.22 -22.41 -54.73
N ILE A 2 10.09 -21.68 -54.03
CA ILE A 2 10.28 -21.83 -52.58
C ILE A 2 9.40 -20.76 -51.94
N ALA A 3 8.44 -21.20 -51.13
CA ALA A 3 7.51 -20.34 -50.42
C ALA A 3 8.29 -19.55 -49.35
N ILE A 4 8.53 -18.27 -49.61
CA ILE A 4 9.11 -17.33 -48.65
C ILE A 4 7.96 -16.81 -47.79
N LEU A 5 7.44 -17.64 -46.88
CA LEU A 5 6.29 -17.27 -46.06
C LEU A 5 6.52 -17.54 -44.56
N GLU A 6 7.74 -17.32 -44.06
CA GLU A 6 8.05 -17.53 -42.63
C GLU A 6 8.96 -16.50 -41.91
N PRO A 7 9.56 -15.45 -42.51
CA PRO A 7 10.39 -14.53 -41.70
C PRO A 7 9.59 -13.43 -40.97
N VAL A 8 8.36 -13.11 -41.43
CA VAL A 8 7.57 -12.02 -40.85
C VAL A 8 6.88 -12.43 -39.55
N LEU A 9 6.44 -13.69 -39.46
CA LEU A 9 5.75 -14.19 -38.27
C LEU A 9 6.68 -14.23 -37.05
N LEU A 10 7.96 -14.56 -37.25
CA LEU A 10 8.97 -14.60 -36.18
C LEU A 10 9.30 -13.21 -35.62
N LEU A 11 9.27 -12.18 -36.47
CA LEU A 11 9.49 -10.78 -36.05
C LEU A 11 8.30 -10.20 -35.25
N LEU A 12 7.08 -10.66 -35.51
CA LEU A 12 5.89 -10.22 -34.76
C LEU A 12 5.83 -10.79 -33.33
N VAL A 13 6.44 -11.95 -33.08
CA VAL A 13 6.55 -12.53 -31.73
C VAL A 13 7.58 -11.77 -30.88
N LEU A 14 8.59 -11.16 -31.51
CA LEU A 14 9.62 -10.36 -30.83
C LEU A 14 9.20 -8.90 -30.58
N SER A 15 8.13 -8.43 -31.23
CA SER A 15 7.63 -7.06 -31.08
C SER A 15 6.46 -6.95 -30.09
N THR A 16 6.09 -8.03 -29.40
CA THR A 16 5.15 -7.91 -28.29
C THR A 16 5.81 -7.07 -27.20
N PRO A 17 5.27 -5.90 -26.85
CA PRO A 17 5.87 -5.02 -25.87
C PRO A 17 6.06 -5.81 -24.57
N SER A 18 7.29 -5.79 -24.04
CA SER A 18 7.75 -6.50 -22.85
C SER A 18 7.02 -6.12 -21.55
N CYS A 19 5.86 -5.48 -21.64
CA CYS A 19 5.07 -4.97 -20.52
C CYS A 19 4.31 -6.08 -19.78
N LEU A 20 4.42 -7.35 -20.19
CA LEU A 20 3.59 -8.44 -19.63
C LEU A 20 4.02 -8.90 -18.22
N VAL A 21 5.18 -8.48 -17.68
CA VAL A 21 5.72 -9.05 -16.42
C VAL A 21 6.33 -8.00 -15.46
N LEU A 22 6.43 -6.72 -15.81
CA LEU A 22 7.14 -5.73 -15.00
C LEU A 22 6.24 -4.67 -14.34
N CYS A 23 4.92 -4.71 -14.56
CA CYS A 23 4.00 -3.73 -14.02
C CYS A 23 2.99 -4.31 -13.02
N ASP A 24 3.14 -5.58 -12.64
CA ASP A 24 2.39 -6.17 -11.54
C ASP A 24 2.98 -5.78 -10.19
N CYS A 25 2.13 -5.71 -9.18
CA CYS A 25 2.53 -5.44 -7.81
C CYS A 25 2.50 -6.72 -7.00
N PHE A 26 3.57 -7.01 -6.27
CA PHE A 26 3.61 -8.10 -5.31
C PHE A 26 3.36 -7.57 -3.91
N ASP A 27 2.26 -8.00 -3.30
CA ASP A 27 1.95 -7.67 -1.91
C ASP A 27 2.53 -8.73 -0.98
N VAL A 28 3.59 -8.36 -0.27
CA VAL A 28 4.34 -9.26 0.64
C VAL A 28 3.46 -9.76 1.79
N LEU A 29 2.45 -8.99 2.23
CA LEU A 29 1.57 -9.38 3.34
C LEU A 29 0.61 -10.49 2.94
N THR A 30 0.06 -10.41 1.72
CA THR A 30 -0.89 -11.40 1.21
C THR A 30 -0.21 -12.50 0.37
N GLY A 31 1.05 -12.30 -0.02
CA GLY A 31 1.80 -13.19 -0.91
C GLY A 31 1.24 -13.23 -2.35
N ARG A 32 0.43 -12.25 -2.74
CA ARG A 32 -0.29 -12.23 -4.02
C ARG A 32 0.31 -11.23 -5.01
N ARG A 33 0.14 -11.52 -6.30
CA ARG A 33 0.43 -10.61 -7.41
C ARG A 33 -0.85 -9.96 -7.90
N TYR A 34 -0.79 -8.66 -8.10
CA TYR A 34 -1.88 -7.81 -8.56
C TYR A 34 -1.50 -7.20 -9.90
N PRO A 35 -2.30 -7.39 -10.96
CA PRO A 35 -2.00 -6.80 -12.26
C PRO A 35 -2.10 -5.28 -12.20
N GLU A 36 -1.48 -4.61 -13.17
CA GLU A 36 -1.59 -3.16 -13.33
C GLU A 36 -3.06 -2.72 -13.34
N LYS A 37 -3.34 -1.60 -12.65
CA LYS A 37 -4.66 -0.97 -12.48
C LYS A 37 -5.70 -1.81 -11.74
N SER A 38 -5.33 -2.95 -11.17
CA SER A 38 -6.21 -3.67 -10.27
C SER A 38 -6.32 -2.97 -8.92
N VAL A 39 -7.50 -3.08 -8.30
CA VAL A 39 -7.80 -2.49 -6.99
C VAL A 39 -8.17 -3.60 -6.02
N TRP A 40 -7.60 -3.56 -4.82
CA TRP A 40 -7.90 -4.51 -3.75
C TRP A 40 -7.90 -3.83 -2.38
N VAL A 41 -8.53 -4.49 -1.41
CA VAL A 41 -8.48 -4.07 -0.01
C VAL A 41 -7.26 -4.71 0.64
N ARG A 42 -6.41 -3.90 1.25
CA ARG A 42 -5.22 -4.32 1.99
C ARG A 42 -5.42 -4.05 3.48
N SER A 43 -5.16 -5.05 4.30
CA SER A 43 -5.31 -4.99 5.76
C SER A 43 -6.68 -4.48 6.22
N GLU A 44 -7.74 -4.74 5.45
CA GLU A 44 -9.14 -4.34 5.73
C GLU A 44 -9.44 -2.83 5.70
N PHE A 45 -8.41 -1.97 5.81
CA PHE A 45 -8.57 -0.52 5.95
C PHE A 45 -8.14 0.31 4.74
N PHE A 46 -7.49 -0.26 3.73
CA PHE A 46 -6.96 0.52 2.60
C PHE A 46 -7.40 -0.05 1.27
N ASN A 47 -8.02 0.78 0.42
CA ASN A 47 -8.11 0.47 -0.99
C ASN A 47 -6.79 0.84 -1.65
N VAL A 48 -6.15 -0.13 -2.30
CA VAL A 48 -4.85 0.01 -2.95
C VAL A 48 -5.01 -0.30 -4.43
N THR A 49 -4.27 0.40 -5.27
CA THR A 49 -4.12 0.10 -6.69
C THR A 49 -2.66 -0.21 -7.04
N CYS A 50 -2.47 -1.00 -8.10
CA CYS A 50 -1.16 -1.15 -8.71
C CYS A 50 -1.03 -0.19 -9.90
N GLU A 51 -0.08 0.74 -9.86
CA GLU A 51 0.20 1.66 -10.97
C GLU A 51 1.70 1.67 -11.27
N ASN A 52 2.07 1.33 -12.51
CA ASN A 52 3.48 1.26 -12.94
C ASN A 52 4.36 0.39 -12.03
N GLY A 53 3.85 -0.76 -11.57
CA GLY A 53 4.57 -1.66 -10.65
C GLY A 53 4.71 -1.12 -9.22
N ARG A 54 4.05 -0.02 -8.87
CA ARG A 54 4.03 0.56 -7.52
C ARG A 54 2.63 0.44 -6.93
N MET A 55 2.56 0.05 -5.66
CA MET A 55 1.32 0.08 -4.90
C MET A 55 1.03 1.52 -4.47
N LYS A 56 -0.19 1.99 -4.71
CA LYS A 56 -0.66 3.31 -4.27
C LYS A 56 -1.95 3.15 -3.49
N VAL A 57 -2.08 3.84 -2.37
CA VAL A 57 -3.36 3.95 -1.67
C VAL A 57 -4.30 4.82 -2.52
N LEU A 58 -5.59 4.51 -2.51
CA LEU A 58 -6.65 5.30 -3.16
C LEU A 58 -7.54 5.98 -2.13
N ASN A 59 -7.89 5.25 -1.07
CA ASN A 59 -8.74 5.72 0.01
C ASN A 59 -8.56 4.80 1.24
N CYS A 60 -8.94 5.30 2.41
CA CYS A 60 -9.07 4.51 3.63
C CYS A 60 -10.51 3.96 3.73
N ILE A 61 -10.71 2.94 4.56
CA ILE A 61 -12.00 2.29 4.83
C ILE A 61 -12.19 2.34 6.35
N SER A 62 -13.27 2.96 6.80
CA SER A 62 -13.63 2.99 8.23
C SER A 62 -14.08 1.61 8.73
N ASP A 63 -14.21 1.46 10.05
CA ASP A 63 -14.75 0.22 10.66
C ASP A 63 -16.19 -0.08 10.22
N PHE A 64 -16.90 0.93 9.69
CA PHE A 64 -18.26 0.80 9.16
C PHE A 64 -18.29 0.55 7.65
N GLY A 65 -17.13 0.45 7.00
CA GLY A 65 -16.99 0.23 5.57
C GLY A 65 -17.06 1.49 4.72
N THR A 66 -17.07 2.68 5.33
CA THR A 66 -17.12 3.96 4.62
C THR A 66 -15.78 4.27 3.99
N ARG A 67 -15.79 4.64 2.71
CA ARG A 67 -14.57 5.02 1.98
C ARG A 67 -14.23 6.47 2.27
N ILE A 68 -13.12 6.69 2.95
CA ILE A 68 -12.62 8.02 3.31
C ILE A 68 -11.59 8.43 2.27
N PRO A 69 -11.81 9.52 1.50
CA PRO A 69 -10.87 9.99 0.50
C PRO A 69 -9.48 10.22 1.08
N LEU A 70 -8.43 9.96 0.29
CA LEU A 70 -7.09 10.41 0.64
C LEU A 70 -7.02 11.93 0.81
N GLN A 71 -6.07 12.38 1.62
CA GLN A 71 -5.89 13.78 2.05
C GLN A 71 -7.08 14.32 2.86
N THR A 72 -7.76 13.44 3.62
CA THR A 72 -8.80 13.86 4.57
C THR A 72 -8.20 14.00 5.97
N ASP A 73 -8.12 15.24 6.47
CA ASP A 73 -7.57 15.52 7.81
C ASP A 73 -8.48 15.05 8.94
N SER A 74 -9.80 15.13 8.75
CA SER A 74 -10.79 14.76 9.77
C SER A 74 -12.12 14.32 9.13
N PHE A 75 -12.54 13.11 9.47
CA PHE A 75 -13.81 12.51 9.09
C PHE A 75 -14.45 11.84 10.31
N TRP A 76 -15.62 12.32 10.73
CA TRP A 76 -16.32 11.78 11.89
C TRP A 76 -17.42 10.81 11.48
N GLU A 77 -17.39 9.61 12.05
CA GLU A 77 -18.42 8.59 11.87
C GLU A 77 -18.66 7.83 13.18
N ASN A 78 -19.91 7.78 13.63
CA ASN A 78 -20.32 7.12 14.88
C ASN A 78 -19.45 7.49 16.10
N SER A 79 -19.13 8.79 16.26
CA SER A 79 -18.29 9.31 17.35
C SER A 79 -16.83 8.86 17.32
N ILE A 80 -16.36 8.33 16.20
CA ILE A 80 -14.95 8.06 15.92
C ILE A 80 -14.47 9.06 14.87
N GLU A 81 -13.30 9.66 15.11
CA GLU A 81 -12.63 10.54 14.16
C GLU A 81 -11.57 9.73 13.39
N TYR A 82 -11.62 9.82 12.07
CA TYR A 82 -10.68 9.20 11.15
C TYR A 82 -9.92 10.28 10.39
N SER A 83 -8.63 10.06 10.16
CA SER A 83 -7.82 10.81 9.21
C SER A 83 -7.24 9.86 8.17
N CYS A 84 -7.19 10.29 6.91
CA CYS A 84 -6.69 9.51 5.78
C CYS A 84 -5.70 10.36 5.00
N ILE A 85 -4.45 10.41 5.47
CA ILE A 85 -3.36 11.22 4.91
C ILE A 85 -2.29 10.29 4.35
N ASP A 86 -1.76 10.64 3.17
CA ASP A 86 -0.57 10.01 2.58
C ASP A 86 0.50 11.09 2.48
N ASP A 87 1.70 10.82 3.00
CA ASP A 87 2.82 11.75 2.95
C ASP A 87 3.38 11.76 1.52
N GLU A 88 2.76 12.55 0.63
CA GLU A 88 3.14 12.69 -0.78
C GLU A 88 4.56 13.28 -1.01
N SER A 89 5.42 13.33 0.01
CA SER A 89 6.84 13.71 -0.06
C SER A 89 7.82 12.54 -0.04
N GLY A 90 7.36 11.32 -0.29
CA GLY A 90 8.18 10.11 -0.39
C GLY A 90 8.36 9.62 -1.83
N GLU A 91 9.16 10.31 -2.64
CA GLU A 91 9.73 9.73 -3.88
C GLU A 91 10.68 8.53 -3.61
N ARG A 92 10.76 8.07 -2.35
CA ARG A 92 11.44 6.87 -1.88
C ARG A 92 10.50 6.14 -0.92
N GLY A 93 10.29 4.84 -1.16
CA GLY A 93 9.51 4.03 -0.22
C GLY A 93 9.22 2.60 -0.63
N LEU A 94 10.00 2.00 -1.54
CA LEU A 94 10.05 0.54 -1.75
C LEU A 94 11.50 0.10 -2.02
N ASP A 95 12.48 0.79 -1.45
CA ASP A 95 13.76 0.15 -1.13
C ASP A 95 13.59 -0.41 0.29
N GLY A 96 13.58 -1.73 0.39
CA GLY A 96 13.20 -2.44 1.60
C GLY A 96 14.17 -2.27 2.75
N ASN A 97 14.04 -1.19 3.53
CA ASN A 97 14.52 -1.14 4.92
C ASN A 97 13.94 -0.01 5.80
N GLU A 98 12.66 0.35 5.68
CA GLU A 98 12.03 1.19 6.72
C GLU A 98 10.50 1.09 6.65
N ALA A 99 10.00 -0.11 6.90
CA ALA A 99 8.78 -0.22 7.66
C ALA A 99 9.11 0.25 9.08
N SER A 100 8.80 1.52 9.39
CA SER A 100 8.76 1.97 10.79
C SER A 100 7.50 1.37 11.43
N GLY A 101 7.58 0.07 11.63
CA GLY A 101 6.72 -0.73 12.49
C GLY A 101 7.69 -1.53 13.34
N GLU A 102 8.18 -0.93 14.42
CA GLU A 102 8.83 -1.70 15.46
C GLU A 102 7.79 -2.73 15.96
N GLU A 103 8.15 -4.01 15.92
CA GLU A 103 7.30 -5.07 16.48
C GLU A 103 6.99 -4.75 17.95
N PRO A 104 5.78 -5.04 18.44
CA PRO A 104 5.38 -4.65 19.78
C PRO A 104 6.27 -5.37 20.80
N THR A 105 7.23 -4.65 21.36
CA THR A 105 7.85 -5.06 22.61
C THR A 105 6.81 -4.85 23.70
N SER A 106 6.52 -5.91 24.44
CA SER A 106 5.45 -6.00 25.45
C SER A 106 5.68 -5.15 26.70
N GLU A 107 6.48 -4.09 26.62
CA GLU A 107 6.79 -3.19 27.72
C GLU A 107 6.05 -1.87 27.51
N GLY A 108 4.86 -1.76 28.09
CA GLY A 108 4.13 -0.49 28.20
C GLY A 108 4.94 0.57 28.97
N CYS A 109 4.51 1.85 28.89
CA CYS A 109 5.17 3.04 29.42
C CYS A 109 6.10 2.76 30.63
N SER A 110 7.37 2.47 30.34
CA SER A 110 8.41 2.23 31.34
C SER A 110 9.64 3.05 30.95
N GLY A 111 10.01 3.98 31.82
CA GLY A 111 11.11 4.92 31.60
C GLY A 111 10.66 6.29 31.07
N ASP A 112 11.59 7.00 30.41
CA ASP A 112 11.44 8.37 29.90
C ASP A 112 10.67 8.47 28.56
N ARG A 113 9.92 7.41 28.22
CA ARG A 113 9.16 7.33 26.96
C ARG A 113 7.82 8.03 27.15
N THR A 114 7.59 9.11 26.41
CA THR A 114 6.32 9.85 26.42
C THR A 114 5.23 9.19 25.57
N GLU A 115 5.59 8.25 24.71
CA GLU A 115 4.68 7.57 23.79
C GLU A 115 5.13 6.11 23.59
N PHE A 116 4.17 5.22 23.35
CA PHE A 116 4.42 3.83 22.98
C PHE A 116 3.47 3.39 21.87
N PHE A 117 3.94 2.41 21.09
CA PHE A 117 3.16 1.81 20.03
C PHE A 117 2.50 0.54 20.57
N ALA A 118 1.18 0.47 20.46
CA ALA A 118 0.45 -0.77 20.70
C ALA A 118 -0.39 -1.08 19.47
N ASN A 119 -0.05 -2.18 18.78
CA ASN A 119 -0.61 -2.52 17.48
C ASN A 119 -0.36 -1.40 16.45
N HIS A 120 -1.39 -0.99 15.71
CA HIS A 120 -1.33 0.06 14.67
C HIS A 120 -1.60 1.48 15.20
N PHE A 121 -1.60 1.67 16.52
CA PHE A 121 -1.90 2.97 17.13
C PHE A 121 -0.71 3.50 17.93
N VAL A 122 -0.52 4.82 17.86
CA VAL A 122 0.38 5.57 18.74
C VAL A 122 -0.39 5.98 19.99
N ILE A 123 0.08 5.54 21.16
CA ILE A 123 -0.53 5.87 22.44
C ILE A 123 0.42 6.79 23.20
N SER A 124 -0.04 8.00 23.50
CA SER A 124 0.71 8.97 24.30
C SER A 124 0.56 8.66 25.79
N CYS A 125 1.66 8.49 26.51
CA CYS A 125 1.74 8.16 27.94
C CYS A 125 1.41 9.35 28.86
N ILE A 126 0.91 10.47 28.31
CA ILE A 126 0.57 11.67 29.08
C ILE A 126 -0.67 11.34 29.95
N THR A 127 -0.44 10.89 31.17
CA THR A 127 -1.48 10.83 32.20
C THR A 127 -1.91 12.25 32.51
N LYS A 128 -3.16 12.58 32.21
CA LYS A 128 -3.82 13.77 32.78
C LYS A 128 -3.98 13.50 34.28
N GLU A 129 -3.57 14.48 35.10
CA GLU A 129 -3.50 14.47 36.57
C GLU A 129 -4.68 13.80 37.29
#